data_AF-A0A3N6UK84-F1
#
_entry.id   AF-A0A3N6UK84-F1
#
_cell.length_a   1.000
_cell.length_b   1.000
_cell.length_c   1.000
_cell.angle_alpha   90.00
_cell.angle_beta   90.00
_cell.angle_gamma   90.00
#
_symmetry.space_group_name_H-M   'P 1'
#
loop_
_entity.id
_entity.type
_entity.pdbx_description
1 polymer ?
#
loop_
_entity_poly.entity_id
_entity_poly.type
_entity_poly.pdbx_seq_one_letter_code
_entity_poly.pdbx_strand_id
1 'polypeptide(L)'
;MRKAQSDNSDIIDYLNTLEELKKYPSMAEYRQQYGELRRDNAPTAVTKQFYSAHTILRRLDKKKNNLLGSFISELNPVKREHTLESAERRMLTRAIIRENSDDEIVSMLIKQRTEAALDLQRSVKQSLEQLAELTSARERLQTPRRKISP
;
A
#
# COMPACT_ATOMS: atom_id res chain seq x y z
N MET A 1 -18.20 -0.92 -5.68
CA MET A 1 -17.00 -0.25 -6.26
C MET A 1 -15.82 -0.49 -5.33
N ARG A 2 -14.60 -0.67 -5.87
CA ARG A 2 -13.39 -0.73 -5.02
C ARG A 2 -13.24 0.62 -4.33
N LYS A 3 -13.04 0.65 -3.00
CA LYS A 3 -12.76 1.90 -2.31
C LYS A 3 -11.37 2.34 -2.75
N ALA A 4 -11.29 3.46 -3.48
CA ALA A 4 -10.01 4.04 -3.84
C ALA A 4 -9.29 4.50 -2.56
N GLN A 5 -8.01 4.16 -2.44
CA GLN A 5 -7.14 4.69 -1.40
C GLN A 5 -6.95 6.19 -1.65
N SER A 6 -7.11 6.99 -0.60
CA SER A 6 -6.96 8.45 -0.67
C SER A 6 -5.52 8.91 -0.46
N ASP A 7 -4.69 8.07 0.15
CA ASP A 7 -3.28 8.34 0.45
C ASP A 7 -2.42 7.12 0.09
N ASN A 8 -1.22 7.38 -0.44
CA ASN A 8 -0.21 6.38 -0.80
C ASN A 8 1.11 6.61 -0.04
N SER A 9 1.06 7.34 1.08
CA SER A 9 2.18 7.58 1.97
C SER A 9 2.85 6.29 2.46
N ASP A 10 2.08 5.21 2.60
CA ASP A 10 2.56 3.88 2.97
C ASP A 10 3.52 3.27 1.92
N ILE A 11 3.24 3.44 0.63
CA ILE A 11 4.12 2.99 -0.46
C ILE A 11 5.40 3.83 -0.47
N ILE A 12 5.28 5.15 -0.28
CA ILE A 12 6.44 6.05 -0.19
C ILE A 12 7.32 5.68 1.00
N ASP A 13 6.71 5.45 2.16
CA ASP A 13 7.38 5.00 3.37
C ASP A 13 8.11 3.67 3.17
N TYR A 14 7.50 2.74 2.43
CA TYR A 14 8.13 1.47 2.09
C TYR A 14 9.39 1.68 1.24
N LEU A 15 9.31 2.48 0.18
CA LEU A 15 10.45 2.78 -0.69
C LEU A 15 11.58 3.48 0.08
N ASN A 16 11.24 4.46 0.92
CA ASN A 16 12.22 5.14 1.78
C ASN A 16 12.90 4.15 2.74
N THR A 17 12.16 3.21 3.33
CA THR A 17 12.75 2.18 4.20
C THR A 17 13.70 1.25 3.46
N LEU A 18 13.41 0.91 2.20
CA LEU A 18 14.33 0.12 1.36
C LEU A 18 15.61 0.89 1.08
N GLU A 19 15.53 2.18 0.75
CA GLU A 19 16.71 3.03 0.55
C GLU A 19 17.55 3.16 1.80
N GLU A 20 16.93 3.28 2.97
CA GLU A 20 17.67 3.28 4.24
C GLU A 20 18.31 1.93 4.54
N LEU A 21 17.63 0.81 4.25
CA LEU A 21 18.17 -0.54 4.43
C LEU A 21 19.41 -0.78 3.56
N LYS A 22 19.50 -0.19 2.36
CA LYS A 22 20.69 -0.29 1.50
C LYS A 22 21.96 0.30 2.13
N LYS A 23 21.83 1.17 3.14
CA LYS A 23 22.97 1.78 3.85
C LYS A 23 23.60 0.81 4.87
N TYR A 24 22.91 -0.28 5.20
CA TYR A 24 23.35 -1.26 6.19
C TYR A 24 23.68 -2.59 5.51
N PRO A 25 24.56 -3.40 6.09
CA PRO A 25 24.74 -4.79 5.67
C PRO A 25 23.45 -5.58 5.88
N SER A 26 23.32 -6.71 5.19
CA SER A 26 22.19 -7.61 5.40
C SER A 26 22.14 -8.12 6.85
N MET A 27 20.96 -8.53 7.32
CA MET A 27 20.80 -9.08 8.67
C MET A 27 21.70 -10.30 8.93
N ALA A 28 22.02 -11.08 7.89
CA ALA A 28 22.91 -12.23 8.00
C ALA A 28 24.38 -11.80 8.18
N GLU A 29 24.86 -10.89 7.33
CA GLU A 29 26.21 -10.33 7.42
C GLU A 29 26.41 -9.60 8.75
N TYR A 30 25.41 -8.84 9.21
CA TYR A 30 25.43 -8.18 10.50
C TYR A 30 25.64 -9.19 11.66
N ARG A 31 24.93 -10.33 11.63
CA ARG A 31 25.07 -11.38 12.66
C ARG A 31 26.46 -12.01 12.63
N GLN A 32 27.02 -12.22 11.45
CA GLN A 32 28.38 -12.74 11.29
C GLN A 32 29.42 -11.77 11.87
N GLN A 33 29.38 -10.50 11.45
CA GLN A 33 30.28 -9.46 11.93
C GLN A 33 30.20 -9.25 13.44
N TYR A 34 28.98 -9.30 14.01
CA TYR A 34 28.81 -9.25 15.47
C TYR A 34 29.47 -10.45 16.17
N GLY A 35 29.37 -11.64 15.57
CA GLY A 35 30.01 -12.85 16.07
C GLY A 35 31.53 -12.75 16.08
N GLU A 36 32.11 -12.19 15.03
CA GLU A 36 33.56 -11.93 14.91
C GLU A 36 34.02 -10.91 15.97
N LEU A 37 33.34 -9.77 16.10
CA LEU A 37 33.65 -8.75 17.11
C LEU A 37 33.64 -9.28 18.55
N ARG A 38 32.76 -10.25 18.83
CA ARG A 38 32.69 -10.93 20.14
C ARG A 38 33.82 -11.91 20.36
N ARG A 39 34.33 -12.57 19.31
CA ARG A 39 35.49 -13.48 19.41
C ARG A 39 36.78 -12.73 19.63
N ASP A 40 36.93 -11.57 19.00
CA ASP A 40 38.16 -10.77 19.05
C ASP A 40 38.28 -9.89 20.30
N ASN A 41 37.36 -10.03 21.27
CA ASN A 41 37.29 -9.19 22.48
C ASN A 41 37.33 -7.68 22.16
N ALA A 42 36.57 -7.26 21.15
CA ALA A 42 36.59 -5.89 20.65
C ALA A 42 36.28 -4.85 21.76
N PRO A 43 36.84 -3.64 21.69
CA PRO A 43 36.60 -2.58 22.67
C PRO A 43 35.12 -2.27 22.85
N THR A 44 34.71 -1.95 24.09
CA THR A 44 33.30 -1.69 24.45
C THR A 44 32.66 -0.55 23.64
N ALA A 45 33.45 0.44 23.22
CA ALA A 45 32.97 1.52 22.36
C ALA A 45 32.51 1.00 20.99
N VAL A 46 33.28 0.09 20.38
CA VAL A 46 32.99 -0.52 19.08
C VAL A 46 31.77 -1.42 19.19
N THR A 47 31.69 -2.24 20.24
CA THR A 47 30.53 -3.13 20.44
C THR A 47 29.23 -2.37 20.71
N LYS A 48 29.28 -1.22 21.40
CA LYS A 48 28.12 -0.32 21.59
C LYS A 48 27.64 0.31 20.27
N GLN A 49 28.57 0.81 19.45
CA GLN A 49 28.21 1.36 18.12
C GLN A 49 27.60 0.28 17.24
N PHE A 50 28.18 -0.92 17.24
CA PHE A 50 27.67 -2.06 16.49
C PHE A 50 26.24 -2.42 16.93
N TYR A 51 26.02 -2.53 18.25
CA TYR A 51 24.68 -2.75 18.81
C TYR A 51 23.68 -1.66 18.39
N SER A 52 24.07 -0.38 18.39
CA SER A 52 23.19 0.70 17.94
C SER A 52 22.80 0.55 16.46
N ALA A 53 23.76 0.21 15.59
CA ALA A 53 23.48 -0.09 14.19
C ALA A 53 22.54 -1.30 14.03
N HIS A 54 22.67 -2.32 14.88
CA HIS A 54 21.71 -3.43 14.93
C HIS A 54 20.28 -2.96 15.15
N THR A 55 20.11 -2.07 16.13
CA THR A 55 18.78 -1.65 16.57
C THR A 55 18.08 -0.89 15.46
N ILE A 56 18.83 -0.09 14.69
CA ILE A 56 18.31 0.61 13.51
C ILE A 56 17.98 -0.39 12.40
N LEU A 57 18.91 -1.28 12.03
CA LEU A 57 18.68 -2.32 11.02
C LEU A 57 17.43 -3.16 11.33
N ARG A 58 17.30 -3.66 12.56
CA ARG A 58 16.16 -4.46 13.02
C ARG A 58 14.86 -3.67 13.00
N ARG A 59 14.90 -2.38 13.35
CA ARG A 59 13.73 -1.51 13.31
C ARG A 59 13.26 -1.29 11.87
N LEU A 60 14.19 -1.03 10.95
CA LEU A 60 13.90 -0.84 9.53
C LEU A 60 13.36 -2.11 8.89
N ASP A 61 13.99 -3.26 9.14
CA ASP A 61 13.53 -4.56 8.63
C ASP A 61 12.13 -4.89 9.15
N LYS A 62 11.86 -4.65 10.43
CA LYS A 62 10.51 -4.79 10.99
C LYS A 62 9.50 -3.84 10.32
N LYS A 63 9.88 -2.58 10.07
CA LYS A 63 9.02 -1.61 9.38
C LYS A 63 8.71 -2.08 7.95
N LYS A 64 9.71 -2.52 7.20
CA LYS A 64 9.57 -3.12 5.86
C LYS A 64 8.57 -4.26 5.87
N ASN A 65 8.77 -5.24 6.76
CA ASN A 65 7.94 -6.45 6.83
C ASN A 65 6.50 -6.15 7.28
N ASN A 66 6.31 -5.18 8.18
CA ASN A 66 4.97 -4.74 8.58
C ASN A 66 4.21 -4.06 7.42
N LEU A 67 4.88 -3.17 6.67
CA LEU A 67 4.30 -2.52 5.49
C LEU A 67 3.93 -3.55 4.44
N LEU A 68 4.84 -4.47 4.13
CA LEU A 68 4.59 -5.55 3.18
C LEU A 68 3.39 -6.42 3.61
N GLY A 69 3.31 -6.78 4.91
CA GLY A 69 2.16 -7.50 5.46
C GLY A 69 0.83 -6.76 5.29
N SER A 70 0.86 -5.42 5.40
CA SER A 70 -0.32 -4.58 5.17
C SER A 70 -0.73 -4.57 3.68
N PHE A 71 0.25 -4.50 2.76
CA PHE A 71 0.03 -4.54 1.32
C PHE A 71 -0.58 -5.86 0.89
N ILE A 72 -0.02 -6.97 1.37
CA ILE A 72 -0.57 -8.31 1.10
C ILE A 72 -2.01 -8.42 1.63
N SER A 73 -2.30 -7.82 2.78
CA SER A 73 -3.66 -7.80 3.35
C SER A 73 -4.65 -6.93 2.55
N GLU A 74 -4.16 -5.96 1.77
CA GLU A 74 -4.97 -5.16 0.85
C GLU A 74 -5.18 -5.87 -0.50
N LEU A 75 -4.14 -6.55 -1.00
CA LEU A 75 -4.20 -7.39 -2.19
C LEU A 75 -5.07 -8.62 -1.99
N ASN A 76 -5.22 -9.10 -0.75
CA ASN A 76 -6.03 -10.28 -0.47
C ASN A 76 -7.51 -10.03 -0.84
N PRO A 77 -8.06 -10.74 -1.86
CA PRO A 77 -9.40 -10.50 -2.39
C PRO A 77 -10.52 -10.81 -1.37
N VAL A 78 -10.20 -11.53 -0.29
CA VAL A 78 -11.17 -12.09 0.67
C VAL A 78 -11.72 -11.08 1.68
N LYS A 79 -11.26 -9.82 1.69
CA LYS A 79 -11.93 -8.76 2.47
C LYS A 79 -13.39 -8.52 2.05
N ARG A 80 -13.85 -9.07 0.92
CA ARG A 80 -15.15 -8.76 0.32
C ARG A 80 -16.28 -9.73 0.65
N GLU A 81 -15.99 -10.95 1.13
CA GLU A 81 -17.05 -11.84 1.58
C GLU A 81 -16.80 -12.26 3.03
N HIS A 82 -17.76 -11.96 3.90
CA HIS A 82 -17.75 -12.39 5.30
C HIS A 82 -17.91 -13.92 5.46
N THR A 83 -17.86 -14.68 4.36
CA THR A 83 -18.19 -16.11 4.24
C THR A 83 -16.97 -17.04 4.17
N LEU A 84 -15.82 -16.57 3.67
CA LEU A 84 -14.62 -17.41 3.53
C LEU A 84 -13.91 -17.62 4.88
N GLU A 85 -13.70 -18.88 5.22
CA GLU A 85 -13.16 -19.32 6.51
C GLU A 85 -11.73 -18.78 6.73
N SER A 86 -11.36 -18.52 7.99
CA SER A 86 -10.04 -17.99 8.34
C SER A 86 -8.85 -18.80 7.79
N ALA A 87 -9.05 -20.09 7.49
CA ALA A 87 -8.06 -20.98 6.89
C ALA A 87 -7.77 -20.63 5.40
N GLU A 88 -8.80 -20.42 4.59
CA GLU A 88 -8.67 -20.12 3.15
C GLU A 88 -8.02 -18.75 2.94
N ARG A 89 -8.36 -17.77 3.79
CA ARG A 89 -7.69 -16.45 3.85
C ARG A 89 -6.18 -16.56 4.02
N ARG A 90 -5.76 -17.48 4.91
CA ARG A 90 -4.34 -17.74 5.19
C ARG A 90 -3.66 -18.47 4.04
N MET A 91 -4.36 -19.38 3.36
CA MET A 91 -3.84 -20.09 2.19
C MET A 91 -3.59 -19.14 1.01
N LEU A 92 -4.54 -18.27 0.67
CA LEU A 92 -4.39 -17.26 -0.38
C LEU A 92 -3.28 -16.24 -0.08
N THR A 93 -3.21 -15.77 1.17
CA THR A 93 -2.13 -14.89 1.64
C THR A 93 -0.76 -15.56 1.47
N ARG A 94 -0.64 -16.85 1.81
CA ARG A 94 0.59 -17.62 1.64
C ARG A 94 0.94 -17.86 0.17
N ALA A 95 -0.05 -18.07 -0.70
CA ALA A 95 0.17 -18.23 -2.14
C ALA A 95 0.77 -16.94 -2.72
N ILE A 96 0.18 -15.77 -2.41
CA ILE A 96 0.71 -14.46 -2.84
C ILE A 96 2.16 -14.27 -2.38
N ILE A 97 2.45 -14.56 -1.10
CA ILE A 97 3.81 -14.43 -0.55
C ILE A 97 4.81 -15.42 -1.19
N ARG A 98 4.36 -16.63 -1.51
CA ARG A 98 5.24 -17.68 -2.03
C ARG A 98 5.57 -17.49 -3.52
N GLU A 99 4.60 -16.99 -4.27
CA GLU A 99 4.68 -16.88 -5.72
C GLU A 99 5.25 -15.53 -6.19
N ASN A 100 5.23 -14.51 -5.34
CA ASN A 100 5.63 -13.15 -5.72
C ASN A 100 6.74 -12.62 -4.82
N SER A 101 7.67 -11.91 -5.44
CA SER A 101 8.69 -11.10 -4.78
C SER A 101 8.10 -9.84 -4.12
N ASP A 102 8.84 -9.24 -3.19
CA ASP A 102 8.50 -7.96 -2.56
C ASP A 102 8.12 -6.88 -3.61
N ASP A 103 8.90 -6.79 -4.70
CA ASP A 103 8.70 -5.81 -5.78
C ASP A 103 7.44 -6.10 -6.60
N GLU A 104 7.14 -7.38 -6.86
CA GLU A 104 5.90 -7.78 -7.55
C GLU A 104 4.68 -7.48 -6.70
N ILE A 105 4.73 -7.74 -5.38
CA ILE A 105 3.66 -7.40 -4.44
C ILE A 105 3.36 -5.90 -4.49
N VAL A 106 4.39 -5.06 -4.43
CA VAL A 106 4.22 -3.60 -4.50
C VAL A 106 3.67 -3.17 -5.86
N SER A 107 4.16 -3.75 -6.95
CA SER A 107 3.68 -3.46 -8.32
C SER A 107 2.20 -3.82 -8.49
N MET A 108 1.78 -4.98 -7.99
CA MET A 108 0.38 -5.40 -7.96
C MET A 108 -0.49 -4.42 -7.17
N LEU A 109 0.00 -3.97 -6.01
CA LEU A 109 -0.72 -3.01 -5.16
C LEU A 109 -0.93 -1.68 -5.89
N ILE A 110 0.12 -1.13 -6.48
CA ILE A 110 0.07 0.11 -7.26
C ILE A 110 -0.95 -0.03 -8.39
N LYS A 111 -0.93 -1.15 -9.12
CA LYS A 111 -1.90 -1.43 -10.18
C LYS A 111 -3.33 -1.47 -9.65
N GLN A 112 -3.59 -2.21 -8.56
CA GLN A 112 -4.91 -2.31 -7.95
C GLN A 112 -5.45 -0.95 -7.50
N ARG A 113 -4.63 -0.12 -6.86
CA ARG A 113 -5.01 1.23 -6.41
C ARG A 113 -5.26 2.17 -7.59
N THR A 114 -4.42 2.10 -8.63
CA THR A 114 -4.58 2.89 -9.86
C THR A 114 -5.89 2.54 -10.56
N GLU A 115 -6.20 1.26 -10.72
CA GLU A 115 -7.48 0.81 -11.28
C GLU A 115 -8.67 1.33 -10.46
N ALA A 116 -8.61 1.22 -9.14
CA ALA A 116 -9.68 1.71 -8.25
C ALA A 116 -9.88 3.24 -8.36
N ALA A 117 -8.80 4.01 -8.50
CA ALA A 117 -8.86 5.45 -8.69
C ALA A 117 -9.48 5.83 -10.03
N LEU A 118 -9.11 5.14 -11.12
CA LEU A 118 -9.70 5.35 -12.44
C LEU A 118 -11.20 5.01 -12.46
N ASP A 119 -11.61 3.93 -11.80
CA ASP A 119 -13.04 3.58 -11.68
C ASP A 119 -13.83 4.63 -10.90
N LEU A 120 -13.25 5.16 -9.82
CA LEU A 120 -13.85 6.26 -9.08
C LEU A 120 -13.98 7.51 -9.95
N GLN A 121 -12.93 7.88 -10.68
CA GLN A 121 -12.93 9.02 -11.59
C GLN A 121 -14.04 8.89 -12.65
N ARG A 122 -14.18 7.72 -13.27
CA ARG A 122 -15.25 7.45 -14.25
C ARG A 122 -16.63 7.60 -13.64
N SER A 123 -16.85 7.08 -12.44
CA SER A 123 -18.13 7.20 -11.74
C SER A 123 -18.45 8.65 -11.38
N VAL A 124 -17.49 9.41 -10.88
CA VAL A 124 -17.67 10.84 -10.59
C VAL A 124 -18.03 11.61 -11.87
N LYS A 125 -17.33 11.33 -12.98
CA LYS A 125 -17.62 11.95 -14.27
C LYS A 125 -19.06 11.66 -14.73
N GLN A 126 -19.50 10.40 -14.67
CA GLN A 126 -20.87 10.02 -15.02
C GLN A 126 -21.90 10.72 -14.14
N SER A 127 -21.67 10.81 -12.83
CA SER A 127 -22.58 11.53 -11.93
C SER A 127 -22.65 13.03 -12.24
N LEU A 128 -21.53 13.66 -12.61
CA LEU A 128 -21.52 15.07 -13.02
C LEU A 128 -22.26 15.29 -14.34
N GLU A 129 -22.12 14.39 -15.31
CA GLU A 129 -22.88 14.42 -16.58
C GLU A 129 -24.38 14.32 -16.31
N GLN A 130 -24.82 13.39 -15.45
CA GLN A 130 -26.23 13.26 -15.05
C GLN A 130 -26.76 14.53 -14.37
N LEU A 131 -25.97 15.15 -13.48
CA LEU A 131 -26.36 16.40 -12.82
C LEU A 131 -26.46 17.57 -13.80
N ALA A 132 -25.58 17.64 -14.80
CA ALA A 132 -25.64 18.65 -15.85
C ALA A 132 -26.91 18.50 -16.71
N GLU A 133 -27.27 17.27 -17.09
CA GLU A 133 -28.51 16.96 -17.82
C GLU A 133 -29.75 17.36 -17.04
N LEU A 134 -29.81 17.02 -15.74
CA LEU A 134 -30.91 17.41 -14.86
C LEU A 134 -31.02 18.93 -14.71
N THR A 135 -29.89 19.64 -14.64
CA THR A 135 -29.86 21.11 -14.55
C THR A 135 -30.39 21.74 -15.83
N SER A 136 -29.93 21.30 -17.01
CA SER A 136 -30.45 21.76 -18.30
C SER A 136 -31.95 21.44 -18.47
N ALA A 137 -32.40 20.25 -18.05
CA ALA A 137 -33.82 19.89 -18.08
C ALA A 137 -34.65 20.82 -17.19
N ARG A 138 -34.15 21.18 -16.00
CA ARG A 138 -34.79 22.13 -15.10
C ARG A 138 -34.87 23.53 -15.70
N GLU A 139 -33.80 24.03 -16.32
CA GLU A 139 -33.78 25.34 -16.96
C GLU A 139 -34.81 25.42 -18.11
N ARG A 140 -34.93 24.36 -18.92
CA ARG A 140 -35.96 24.25 -19.97
C ARG A 140 -37.39 24.27 -19.40
N LEU A 141 -37.61 23.72 -18.21
CA LEU A 141 -38.91 23.78 -17.53
C LEU A 141 -39.21 25.17 -16.95
N GLN A 142 -38.19 25.96 -16.63
CA GLN A 142 -38.33 27.31 -16.07
C GLN A 142 -38.49 28.40 -17.14
N THR A 143 -38.18 28.14 -18.41
CA THR A 143 -38.45 29.12 -19.48
C THR A 143 -39.96 29.37 -19.60
N PRO A 144 -40.45 30.61 -19.43
CA PRO A 144 -41.87 30.92 -19.48
C PRO A 144 -42.41 30.59 -20.88
N ARG A 145 -43.40 29.69 -20.95
CA ARG A 145 -44.20 29.49 -22.17
C ARG A 145 -44.74 30.84 -22.60
N ARG A 146 -44.22 31.40 -23.71
CA ARG A 146 -44.84 32.55 -24.37
C ARG A 146 -46.29 32.16 -24.65
N LYS A 147 -47.23 32.80 -23.95
CA LYS A 147 -48.66 32.66 -24.24
C LYS A 147 -48.88 33.22 -25.64
N ILE A 148 -49.02 32.33 -26.62
CA ILE A 148 -49.55 32.71 -27.93
C ILE A 148 -51.02 33.00 -27.66
N SER A 149 -51.37 34.29 -27.69
CA SER A 149 -52.73 34.77 -27.53
C SER A 149 -53.45 34.64 -28.90
N PRO A 150 -54.77 34.35 -28.91
CA PRO A 150 -55.51 33.95 -30.11
C PRO A 150 -55.62 35.04 -31.18
#